data_AF-A0A5Q8BPY6-F1
#
_entry.id   AF-A0A5Q8BPY6-F1
#
_cell.length_a   1.000
_cell.length_b   1.000
_cell.length_c   1.000
_cell.angle_alpha   90.00
_cell.angle_beta   90.00
_cell.angle_gamma   90.00
#
_symmetry.space_group_name_H-M   'P 1'
#
loop_
_entity.id
_entity.type
_entity.pdbx_description
1 polymer ?
#
loop_
_entity_poly.entity_id
_entity_poly.type
_entity_poly.pdbx_seq_one_letter_code
_entity_poly.pdbx_strand_id
1 'polypeptide(L)'
;MDAAMTVKDDEHAELIALRAKVAELEQQIAYFQKQLFGRKSEQTLDSNQMSLFIGEFEAAQAALKATNEAQAKKTQVKGYDRKRKNAKEKLRPDLEVVKAVIDLTPEENACDSGWQLVSVGQHFVRTAVEFVPAKMVRREYFIKFIRKSELTVAATRSLCNRMFPMPSSLVAWRPHHFWPKSFMINMNLMCHFIDRSRISSD
;
A
#
# COMPACT_ATOMS: atom_id res chain seq x y z
N MET A 1 -31.44 -34.69 65.07
CA MET A 1 -32.55 -33.98 64.38
C MET A 1 -32.03 -33.33 63.09
N ASP A 2 -30.92 -33.84 62.55
CA ASP A 2 -30.04 -33.06 61.68
C ASP A 2 -30.31 -33.34 60.20
N ALA A 3 -30.70 -34.57 59.86
CA ALA A 3 -31.07 -34.95 58.48
C ALA A 3 -32.31 -34.22 57.95
N ALA A 4 -33.25 -33.85 58.82
CA ALA A 4 -34.44 -33.09 58.42
C ALA A 4 -34.16 -31.59 58.21
N MET A 5 -33.01 -31.10 58.69
CA MET A 5 -32.59 -29.71 58.52
C MET A 5 -31.78 -29.58 57.23
N THR A 6 -30.87 -30.52 56.95
CA THR A 6 -30.07 -30.53 55.71
C THR A 6 -30.94 -30.64 54.45
N VAL A 7 -32.00 -31.47 54.48
CA VAL A 7 -32.92 -31.61 53.34
C VAL A 7 -33.65 -30.29 53.03
N LYS A 8 -34.01 -29.50 54.05
CA LYS A 8 -34.67 -28.19 53.85
C LYS A 8 -33.70 -27.15 53.31
N ASP A 9 -32.43 -27.22 53.72
CA ASP A 9 -31.37 -26.35 53.21
C ASP A 9 -31.05 -26.67 51.73
N ASP A 10 -31.07 -27.95 51.36
CA ASP A 10 -30.90 -28.42 49.98
C ASP A 10 -32.08 -27.99 49.09
N GLU A 11 -33.32 -28.17 49.55
CA GLU A 11 -34.54 -27.67 48.86
C GLU A 11 -34.50 -26.16 48.66
N HIS A 12 -34.03 -25.40 49.66
CA HIS A 12 -33.89 -23.96 49.56
C HIS A 12 -32.82 -23.55 48.53
N ALA A 13 -31.70 -24.28 48.47
CA ALA A 13 -30.65 -24.06 47.47
C ALA A 13 -31.16 -24.34 46.04
N GLU A 14 -31.94 -25.41 45.85
CA GLU A 14 -32.56 -25.72 44.56
C GLU A 14 -33.57 -24.66 44.14
N LEU A 15 -34.41 -24.16 45.06
CA LEU A 15 -35.35 -23.07 44.78
C LEU A 15 -34.64 -21.78 44.36
N ILE A 16 -33.49 -21.47 44.96
CA ILE A 16 -32.67 -20.32 44.55
C ILE A 16 -32.13 -20.52 43.13
N ALA A 17 -31.59 -21.70 42.82
CA ALA A 17 -31.05 -22.01 41.50
C ALA A 17 -32.13 -21.95 40.40
N LEU A 18 -33.34 -22.45 40.70
CA LEU A 18 -34.47 -22.38 39.78
C LEU A 18 -34.92 -20.93 39.55
N ARG A 19 -35.00 -20.11 40.61
CA ARG A 19 -35.34 -18.68 40.47
C ARG A 19 -34.31 -17.91 39.64
N ALA A 20 -33.02 -18.23 39.80
CA ALA A 20 -31.95 -17.64 39.00
C ALA A 20 -32.10 -17.99 37.51
N LYS A 21 -32.41 -19.26 37.18
CA LYS A 21 -32.67 -19.70 35.80
C LYS A 21 -33.89 -19.02 35.19
N VAL A 22 -34.98 -18.86 35.95
CA VAL A 22 -36.17 -18.15 35.47
C VAL A 22 -35.85 -16.70 35.16
N ALA A 23 -35.11 -16.00 36.02
CA ALA A 23 -34.69 -14.62 35.78
C ALA A 23 -33.80 -14.49 34.53
N GLU A 24 -32.88 -15.43 34.30
CA GLU A 24 -32.04 -15.46 33.10
C GLU A 24 -32.89 -15.64 31.83
N LEU A 25 -33.82 -16.59 31.83
CA LEU A 25 -34.71 -16.86 30.71
C LEU A 25 -35.63 -15.66 30.42
N GLU A 26 -36.16 -15.02 31.46
CA GLU A 26 -36.96 -13.80 31.32
C GLU A 26 -36.15 -12.65 30.71
N GLN A 27 -34.87 -12.50 31.08
CA GLN A 27 -33.97 -11.51 30.47
C GLN A 27 -33.73 -11.79 28.99
N GLN A 28 -33.52 -13.05 28.60
CA GLN A 28 -33.35 -13.44 27.20
C GLN A 28 -34.62 -13.20 26.38
N ILE A 29 -35.80 -13.54 26.94
CA ILE A 29 -37.09 -13.28 26.30
C ILE A 29 -37.29 -11.76 26.12
N ALA A 30 -37.01 -10.96 27.15
CA ALA A 30 -37.10 -9.51 27.06
C ALA A 30 -36.13 -8.94 26.01
N TYR A 31 -34.92 -9.51 25.88
CA TYR A 31 -33.96 -9.15 24.85
C TYR A 31 -34.48 -9.46 23.44
N PHE A 32 -34.98 -10.67 23.19
CA PHE A 32 -35.52 -11.05 21.89
C PHE A 32 -36.80 -10.27 21.54
N GLN A 33 -37.68 -10.01 22.51
CA GLN A 33 -38.86 -9.17 22.30
C GLN A 33 -38.47 -7.73 21.97
N LYS A 34 -37.41 -7.16 22.57
CA LYS A 34 -36.87 -5.85 22.16
C LYS A 34 -36.27 -5.91 20.74
N GLN A 35 -35.60 -7.00 20.38
CA GLN A 35 -35.07 -7.20 19.01
C GLN A 35 -36.17 -7.45 17.97
N LEU A 36 -37.36 -7.96 18.35
CA LEU A 36 -38.49 -8.27 17.45
C LEU A 36 -39.59 -7.20 17.43
N PHE A 37 -39.78 -6.46 18.52
CA PHE A 37 -40.84 -5.46 18.67
C PHE A 37 -40.41 -4.14 19.36
N GLY A 38 -39.11 -3.94 19.64
CA GLY A 38 -38.59 -2.69 20.23
C GLY A 38 -38.70 -1.47 19.30
N ARG A 39 -38.06 -0.34 19.65
CA ARG A 39 -38.06 0.87 18.80
C ARG A 39 -37.27 0.60 17.51
N LYS A 40 -38.05 0.33 16.48
CA LYS A 40 -37.71 -0.18 15.15
C LYS A 40 -38.28 0.71 14.05
N SER A 41 -37.97 2.01 14.05
CA SER A 41 -38.14 2.77 12.79
C SER A 41 -37.24 2.22 11.66
N GLU A 42 -36.36 1.27 11.96
CA GLU A 42 -35.36 0.70 11.06
C GLU A 42 -35.48 -0.82 10.89
N GLN A 43 -36.45 -1.49 11.52
CA GLN A 43 -36.56 -2.94 11.44
C GLN A 43 -37.75 -3.38 10.59
N THR A 44 -37.55 -3.23 9.29
CA THR A 44 -38.00 -4.19 8.28
C THR A 44 -36.89 -4.23 7.24
N LEU A 45 -35.94 -5.16 7.42
CA LEU A 45 -35.07 -5.62 6.33
C LEU A 45 -35.80 -6.77 5.63
N ASP A 46 -37.05 -6.53 5.20
CA ASP A 46 -37.68 -7.47 4.29
C ASP A 46 -36.97 -7.30 2.95
N SER A 47 -36.17 -8.29 2.56
CA SER A 47 -35.46 -8.31 1.28
C SER A 47 -36.43 -8.18 0.10
N ASN A 48 -37.71 -8.50 0.30
CA ASN A 48 -38.76 -8.32 -0.70
C ASN A 48 -39.32 -6.89 -0.76
N GLN A 49 -39.06 -6.00 0.20
CA GLN A 49 -39.53 -4.62 0.12
C GLN A 49 -38.89 -3.85 -1.05
N MET A 50 -37.66 -4.22 -1.43
CA MET A 50 -37.01 -3.66 -2.61
C MET A 50 -37.70 -4.06 -3.91
N SER A 51 -38.34 -5.24 -3.95
CA SER A 51 -39.07 -5.73 -5.14
C SER A 51 -40.25 -4.85 -5.54
N LEU A 52 -40.85 -4.14 -4.58
CA LEU A 52 -41.96 -3.22 -4.80
C LEU A 52 -41.55 -2.00 -5.65
N PHE A 53 -40.27 -1.61 -5.61
CA PHE A 53 -39.77 -0.41 -6.27
C PHE A 53 -38.96 -0.71 -7.55
N ILE A 54 -38.75 -1.99 -7.91
CA ILE A 54 -37.95 -2.37 -9.08
C ILE A 54 -38.58 -1.83 -10.37
N GLY A 55 -39.90 -2.01 -10.55
CA GLY A 55 -40.58 -1.57 -11.77
C GLY A 55 -40.55 -0.05 -11.96
N GLU A 56 -40.75 0.72 -10.89
CA GLU A 56 -40.68 2.18 -10.94
C GLU A 56 -39.26 2.69 -11.18
N PHE A 57 -38.28 2.04 -10.55
CA PHE A 57 -36.87 2.35 -10.74
C PHE A 57 -36.40 2.08 -12.18
N GLU A 58 -36.79 0.95 -12.76
CA GLU A 58 -36.48 0.60 -14.15
C GLU A 58 -37.12 1.58 -15.14
N ALA A 59 -38.39 1.93 -14.92
CA ALA A 59 -39.09 2.92 -15.75
C ALA A 59 -38.45 4.31 -15.65
N ALA A 60 -38.10 4.76 -14.45
CA ALA A 60 -37.40 6.03 -14.25
C ALA A 60 -36.00 6.01 -14.90
N GLN A 61 -35.27 4.90 -14.79
CA GLN A 61 -33.96 4.77 -15.39
C GLN A 61 -34.02 4.75 -16.92
N ALA A 62 -35.04 4.11 -17.52
CA ALA A 62 -35.27 4.14 -18.96
C ALA A 62 -35.61 5.55 -19.45
N ALA A 63 -36.45 6.30 -18.72
CA ALA A 63 -36.77 7.69 -19.04
C ALA A 63 -35.53 8.60 -18.94
N LEU A 64 -34.68 8.42 -17.94
CA LEU A 64 -33.42 9.16 -17.79
C LEU A 64 -32.44 8.83 -18.93
N LYS A 65 -32.32 7.57 -19.34
CA LYS A 65 -31.49 7.18 -20.49
C LYS A 65 -32.01 7.80 -21.78
N ALA A 66 -33.31 7.73 -22.05
CA ALA A 66 -33.92 8.31 -23.24
C ALA A 66 -33.75 9.84 -23.30
N THR A 67 -33.90 10.53 -22.16
CA THR A 67 -33.70 11.99 -22.08
C THR A 67 -32.23 12.37 -22.26
N ASN A 68 -31.30 11.64 -21.64
CA ASN A 68 -29.86 11.85 -21.82
C ASN A 68 -29.42 11.60 -23.26
N GLU A 69 -29.91 10.54 -23.91
CA GLU A 69 -29.63 10.27 -25.32
C GLU A 69 -30.19 11.36 -26.24
N ALA A 70 -31.40 11.85 -25.97
CA ALA A 70 -32.00 12.95 -26.70
C ALA A 70 -31.22 14.28 -26.49
N GLN A 71 -30.72 14.54 -25.29
CA GLN A 71 -29.91 15.72 -24.97
C GLN A 71 -28.50 15.62 -25.56
N ALA A 72 -27.89 14.43 -25.57
CA ALA A 72 -26.59 14.17 -26.19
C ALA A 72 -26.65 14.34 -27.73
N LYS A 73 -27.77 13.93 -28.36
CA LYS A 73 -28.01 14.17 -29.79
C LYS A 73 -28.19 15.66 -30.12
N LYS A 74 -28.77 16.45 -29.21
CA LYS A 74 -29.01 17.89 -29.40
C LYS A 74 -27.80 18.76 -29.06
N THR A 75 -26.93 18.31 -28.15
CA THR A 75 -25.81 19.10 -27.64
C THR A 75 -24.49 18.52 -28.10
N GLN A 76 -24.13 18.74 -29.38
CA GLN A 76 -22.76 18.51 -29.83
C GLN A 76 -21.87 19.65 -29.31
N VAL A 77 -21.43 19.56 -28.05
CA VAL A 77 -20.43 20.48 -27.51
C VAL A 77 -19.09 20.13 -28.13
N LYS A 78 -18.51 21.07 -28.89
CA LYS A 78 -17.13 20.96 -29.39
C LYS A 78 -16.19 20.84 -28.19
N GLY A 79 -15.43 19.74 -28.10
CA GLY A 79 -14.47 19.52 -27.02
C GLY A 79 -13.49 20.68 -26.91
N TYR A 80 -13.31 21.21 -25.71
CA TYR A 80 -12.31 22.26 -25.45
C TYR A 80 -10.94 21.62 -25.26
N ASP A 81 -9.99 21.95 -26.13
CA ASP A 81 -8.59 21.59 -25.94
C ASP A 81 -7.99 22.42 -24.80
N ARG A 82 -7.77 21.76 -23.67
CA ARG A 82 -7.12 22.39 -22.52
C ARG A 82 -5.69 22.74 -22.89
N LYS A 83 -5.30 24.01 -22.72
CA LYS A 83 -3.89 24.44 -22.83
C LYS A 83 -3.01 23.50 -22.01
N ARG A 84 -1.99 22.92 -22.65
CA ARG A 84 -0.99 22.09 -21.96
C ARG A 84 -0.41 22.92 -20.83
N LYS A 85 -0.49 22.42 -19.60
CA LYS A 85 0.22 23.02 -18.47
C LYS A 85 1.69 23.06 -18.85
N ASN A 86 2.33 24.22 -18.78
CA ASN A 86 3.75 24.38 -19.09
C ASN A 86 4.53 23.24 -18.44
N ALA A 87 5.08 22.36 -19.27
CA ALA A 87 5.99 21.32 -18.78
C ALA A 87 7.10 22.06 -18.04
N LYS A 88 7.37 21.67 -16.78
CA LYS A 88 8.38 22.28 -15.91
C LYS A 88 9.57 22.73 -16.76
N GLU A 89 9.73 24.04 -16.89
CA GLU A 89 10.75 24.62 -17.76
C GLU A 89 12.09 24.02 -17.34
N LYS A 90 12.70 23.24 -18.24
CA LYS A 90 13.93 22.52 -17.93
C LYS A 90 15.00 23.58 -17.68
N LEU A 91 15.56 23.58 -16.46
CA LEU A 91 16.68 24.46 -16.12
C LEU A 91 17.76 24.38 -17.22
N ARG A 92 18.33 25.52 -17.62
CA ARG A 92 19.26 25.65 -18.75
C ARG A 92 20.38 24.59 -18.73
N PRO A 93 20.44 23.64 -19.68
CA PRO A 93 21.40 22.51 -19.68
C PRO A 93 22.86 22.95 -19.50
N ASP A 94 23.21 24.11 -20.07
CA ASP A 94 24.58 24.62 -20.20
C ASP A 94 25.24 25.08 -18.88
N LEU A 95 24.51 25.15 -17.76
CA LEU A 95 25.09 25.57 -16.48
C LEU A 95 25.87 24.44 -15.82
N GLU A 96 27.02 24.79 -15.25
CA GLU A 96 27.83 23.91 -14.41
C GLU A 96 26.99 23.28 -13.28
N VAL A 97 27.07 21.96 -13.11
CA VAL A 97 26.31 21.21 -12.11
C VAL A 97 27.17 20.94 -10.90
N VAL A 98 26.80 21.50 -9.75
CA VAL A 98 27.48 21.28 -8.46
C VAL A 98 26.57 20.47 -7.55
N LYS A 99 27.08 19.34 -7.05
CA LYS A 99 26.36 18.50 -6.08
C LYS A 99 26.61 19.00 -4.67
N ALA A 100 25.54 19.27 -3.93
CA ALA A 100 25.59 19.59 -2.51
C ALA A 100 24.83 18.54 -1.72
N VAL A 101 25.53 17.91 -0.77
CA VAL A 101 24.97 16.91 0.11
C VAL A 101 24.68 17.58 1.46
N ILE A 102 23.43 17.52 1.89
CA ILE A 102 22.95 18.03 3.16
C ILE A 102 23.05 16.90 4.18
N ASP A 103 23.83 17.15 5.22
CA ASP A 103 24.07 16.25 6.34
C ASP A 103 23.31 16.72 7.57
N LEU A 104 23.04 15.80 8.51
CA LEU A 104 22.55 16.17 9.83
C LEU A 104 23.57 17.06 10.56
N THR A 105 23.08 17.94 11.42
CA THR A 105 23.93 18.77 12.28
C THR A 105 24.71 17.91 13.28
N PRO A 106 25.84 18.37 13.84
CA PRO A 106 26.59 17.59 14.82
C PRO A 106 25.76 17.21 16.06
N GLU A 107 24.80 18.06 16.42
CA GLU A 107 23.86 17.82 17.54
C GLU A 107 22.90 16.66 17.23
N GLU A 108 22.33 16.62 16.02
CA GLU A 108 21.44 15.54 15.57
C GLU A 108 22.19 14.24 15.24
N ASN A 109 23.49 14.32 14.98
CA ASN A 109 24.36 13.17 14.76
C ASN A 109 24.79 12.48 16.07
N ALA A 110 24.51 13.07 17.23
CA ALA A 110 24.79 12.45 18.51
C ALA A 110 23.78 11.30 18.76
N CYS A 111 24.31 10.10 19.01
CA CYS A 111 23.51 8.92 19.28
C CYS A 111 23.82 8.40 20.69
N ASP A 112 22.85 7.74 21.33
CA ASP A 112 23.01 7.16 22.67
C ASP A 112 24.11 6.10 22.72
N SER A 113 24.69 5.89 23.90
CA SER A 113 25.74 4.89 24.13
C SER A 113 25.30 3.49 23.65
N GLY A 114 26.06 2.90 22.72
CA GLY A 114 25.79 1.58 22.15
C GLY A 114 25.19 1.60 20.74
N TRP A 115 24.90 2.76 20.17
CA TRP A 115 24.37 2.88 18.82
C TRP A 115 25.18 3.88 17.99
N GLN A 116 25.33 3.60 16.69
CA GLN A 116 25.99 4.47 15.72
C GLN A 116 25.08 4.77 14.54
N LEU A 117 25.10 6.01 14.07
CA LEU A 117 24.46 6.43 12.84
C LEU A 117 25.40 6.16 11.65
N VAL A 118 24.94 5.36 10.69
CA VAL A 118 25.70 5.00 9.49
C VAL A 118 24.97 5.54 8.26
N SER A 119 25.69 6.27 7.40
CA SER A 119 25.15 6.72 6.12
C SER A 119 24.98 5.54 5.17
N VAL A 120 23.74 5.30 4.73
CA VAL A 120 23.39 4.20 3.81
C VAL A 120 23.38 4.68 2.36
N GLY A 121 22.96 5.93 2.12
CA GLY A 121 22.81 6.46 0.77
C GLY A 121 22.45 7.95 0.75
N GLN A 122 22.05 8.44 -0.42
CA GLN A 122 21.67 9.84 -0.66
C GLN A 122 20.38 9.89 -1.49
N HIS A 123 19.46 10.79 -1.14
CA HIS A 123 18.19 11.03 -1.85
C HIS A 123 18.19 12.40 -2.52
N PHE A 124 17.83 12.45 -3.80
CA PHE A 124 17.74 13.70 -4.57
C PHE A 124 16.52 14.54 -4.13
N VAL A 125 16.75 15.79 -3.76
CA VAL A 125 15.67 16.69 -3.29
C VAL A 125 15.20 17.59 -4.42
N ARG A 126 16.12 18.37 -4.97
CA ARG A 126 15.81 19.41 -5.94
C ARG A 126 17.07 19.89 -6.63
N THR A 127 16.88 20.47 -7.81
CA THR A 127 17.88 21.26 -8.51
C THR A 127 17.49 22.73 -8.39
N ALA A 128 18.41 23.58 -7.91
CA ALA A 128 18.24 25.02 -7.88
C ALA A 128 19.32 25.69 -8.74
N VAL A 129 19.08 26.92 -9.15
CA VAL A 129 20.11 27.73 -9.77
C VAL A 129 20.55 28.80 -8.79
N GLU A 130 21.84 28.83 -8.48
CA GLU A 130 22.45 29.78 -7.57
C GLU A 130 23.30 30.77 -8.35
N PHE A 131 23.21 32.01 -7.92
CA PHE A 131 24.05 33.08 -8.42
C PHE A 131 25.25 33.25 -7.47
N VAL A 132 26.42 32.85 -7.95
CA VAL A 132 27.71 33.18 -7.34
C VAL A 132 28.22 34.43 -8.07
N PRO A 133 28.86 35.42 -7.41
CA PRO A 133 29.35 36.60 -8.12
C PRO A 133 30.10 36.23 -9.42
N ALA A 134 29.65 36.78 -10.54
CA ALA A 134 30.10 36.51 -11.91
C ALA A 134 29.80 35.11 -12.52
N LYS A 135 29.12 34.18 -11.82
CA LYS A 135 28.81 32.83 -12.32
C LYS A 135 27.40 32.36 -11.93
N MET A 136 26.70 31.72 -12.86
CA MET A 136 25.42 31.06 -12.59
C MET A 136 25.65 29.54 -12.56
N VAL A 137 25.34 28.91 -11.43
CA VAL A 137 25.63 27.50 -11.19
C VAL A 137 24.35 26.76 -10.88
N ARG A 138 24.18 25.58 -11.47
CA ARG A 138 23.08 24.68 -11.13
C ARG A 138 23.52 23.83 -9.94
N ARG A 139 22.88 23.98 -8.78
CA ARG A 139 23.14 23.14 -7.60
C ARG A 139 22.10 22.04 -7.47
N GLU A 140 22.56 20.80 -7.40
CA GLU A 140 21.74 19.63 -7.08
C GLU A 140 21.87 19.31 -5.59
N TYR A 141 20.76 19.34 -4.87
CA TYR A 141 20.71 19.06 -3.45
C TYR A 141 20.33 17.60 -3.20
N PHE A 142 21.14 16.93 -2.38
CA PHE A 142 20.93 15.57 -1.92
C PHE A 142 20.86 15.54 -0.38
N ILE A 143 19.97 14.73 0.20
CA ILE A 143 19.93 14.47 1.65
C ILE A 143 20.55 13.11 1.92
N LYS A 144 21.43 12.99 2.91
CA LYS A 144 21.94 11.68 3.34
C LYS A 144 20.85 10.88 4.05
N PHE A 145 20.67 9.64 3.60
CA PHE A 145 19.87 8.65 4.31
C PHE A 145 20.74 7.97 5.36
N ILE A 146 20.33 8.06 6.62
CA ILE A 146 21.08 7.58 7.77
C ILE A 146 20.25 6.50 8.46
N ARG A 147 20.91 5.41 8.84
CA ARG A 147 20.32 4.35 9.67
C ARG A 147 21.03 4.30 11.01
N LYS A 148 20.29 3.94 12.05
CA LYS A 148 20.86 3.56 13.36
C LYS A 148 21.29 2.10 13.31
N SER A 149 22.51 1.79 13.75
CA SER A 149 23.04 0.43 13.88
C SER A 149 23.65 0.23 15.26
N GLU A 150 23.49 -0.98 15.81
CA GLU A 150 24.09 -1.35 17.10
C GLU A 150 25.61 -1.42 16.99
N LEU A 151 26.29 -0.84 17.97
CA LEU A 151 27.73 -1.01 18.16
C LEU A 151 27.97 -2.42 18.72
N THR A 152 28.20 -3.40 17.85
CA THR A 152 28.68 -4.71 18.30
C THR A 152 30.09 -4.52 18.88
N VAL A 153 30.25 -4.67 20.19
CA VAL A 153 31.57 -4.76 20.84
C VAL A 153 32.20 -6.08 20.43
N ALA A 154 32.85 -6.10 19.27
CA ALA A 154 33.72 -7.17 18.85
C ALA A 154 35.04 -6.55 18.36
N ALA A 155 36.00 -6.55 19.28
CA ALA A 155 37.40 -6.43 18.97
C ALA A 155 37.80 -7.36 17.81
N THR A 156 38.61 -6.81 16.91
CA THR A 156 39.58 -7.52 16.07
C THR A 156 39.26 -8.98 15.70
N ARG A 157 38.70 -9.17 14.50
CA ARG A 157 39.08 -10.33 13.69
C ARG A 157 39.02 -9.94 12.23
N SER A 158 40.20 -9.94 11.61
CA SER A 158 40.36 -9.92 10.16
C SER A 158 39.43 -10.95 9.53
N LEU A 159 38.35 -10.47 8.92
CA LEU A 159 37.66 -11.21 7.88
C LEU A 159 38.05 -10.56 6.56
N CYS A 160 39.26 -10.92 6.16
CA CYS A 160 39.65 -11.00 4.76
C CYS A 160 38.48 -11.60 3.96
N ASN A 161 38.03 -10.87 2.94
CA ASN A 161 37.34 -11.37 1.76
C ASN A 161 36.51 -12.65 1.95
N ARG A 162 35.19 -12.52 2.23
CA ARG A 162 34.22 -13.43 1.59
C ARG A 162 33.92 -12.92 0.18
N MET A 163 34.96 -12.94 -0.65
CA MET A 163 34.76 -13.12 -2.08
C MET A 163 34.33 -14.58 -2.22
N PHE A 164 33.10 -14.84 -2.65
CA PHE A 164 32.71 -16.18 -3.07
C PHE A 164 33.74 -16.64 -4.13
N PRO A 165 34.47 -17.74 -3.93
CA PRO A 165 35.37 -18.23 -4.96
C PRO A 165 34.52 -18.67 -6.16
N MET A 166 34.65 -17.97 -7.29
CA MET A 166 34.16 -18.48 -8.56
C MET A 166 34.92 -19.79 -8.86
N PRO A 167 34.22 -20.89 -9.21
CA PRO A 167 34.89 -22.12 -9.57
C PRO A 167 35.68 -21.94 -10.88
N SER A 168 36.92 -22.42 -10.87
CA SER A 168 37.88 -22.37 -11.99
C SER A 168 37.37 -23.03 -13.29
N SER A 169 36.31 -23.83 -13.22
CA SER A 169 35.69 -24.49 -14.37
C SER A 169 34.94 -23.56 -15.34
N LEU A 170 34.81 -22.26 -15.03
CA LEU A 170 34.13 -21.27 -15.88
C LEU A 170 35.07 -20.29 -16.64
N VAL A 171 36.39 -20.51 -16.62
CA VAL A 171 37.35 -19.72 -17.44
C VAL A 171 37.65 -20.36 -18.80
N ALA A 172 37.09 -21.54 -19.10
CA ALA A 172 37.33 -22.26 -20.35
C ALA A 172 36.09 -22.35 -21.25
N TRP A 173 35.44 -21.23 -21.57
CA TRP A 173 34.55 -21.15 -22.74
C TRP A 173 34.77 -19.81 -23.45
N ARG A 174 35.73 -19.80 -24.38
CA ARG A 174 35.72 -18.86 -25.51
C ARG A 174 34.85 -19.49 -26.60
N PRO A 175 33.64 -18.98 -26.89
CA PRO A 175 32.99 -19.34 -28.14
C PRO A 175 33.68 -18.57 -29.27
N HIS A 176 34.64 -19.22 -29.93
CA HIS A 176 34.96 -18.91 -31.32
C HIS A 176 33.78 -19.36 -32.17
N HIS A 177 32.73 -18.54 -32.24
CA HIS A 177 31.73 -18.65 -33.30
C HIS A 177 31.89 -17.51 -34.29
N PHE A 178 32.70 -17.85 -35.29
CA PHE A 178 32.71 -17.34 -36.64
C PHE A 178 31.26 -17.20 -37.15
N TRP A 179 30.78 -15.96 -37.30
CA TRP A 179 29.56 -15.66 -38.05
C TRP A 179 29.95 -14.89 -39.33
N PRO A 180 29.57 -15.37 -40.52
CA PRO A 180 29.83 -14.66 -41.78
C PRO A 180 29.00 -13.37 -41.86
N LYS A 181 29.60 -12.33 -42.43
CA LYS A 181 29.07 -10.94 -42.55
C LYS A 181 27.87 -10.78 -43.50
N SER A 182 27.13 -11.84 -43.83
CA SER A 182 26.02 -11.79 -44.79
C SER A 182 24.61 -11.86 -44.16
N PHE A 183 24.47 -12.01 -42.84
CA PHE A 183 23.17 -11.97 -42.17
C PHE A 183 22.99 -10.68 -41.36
N MET A 184 22.88 -9.55 -42.08
CA MET A 184 22.38 -8.28 -41.52
C MET A 184 21.28 -7.75 -42.45
N ILE A 185 20.13 -8.43 -42.46
CA ILE A 185 18.87 -7.90 -43.01
C ILE A 185 17.73 -8.34 -42.09
N ASN A 186 16.96 -7.37 -41.60
CA ASN A 186 15.67 -7.47 -40.90
C ASN A 186 15.62 -7.84 -39.40
N MET A 187 15.97 -6.87 -38.54
CA MET A 187 15.56 -6.82 -37.13
C MET A 187 14.20 -6.12 -36.99
N ASN A 188 13.10 -6.79 -37.34
CA ASN A 188 11.77 -6.30 -36.99
C ASN A 188 10.71 -7.39 -36.87
N LEU A 189 10.99 -8.50 -36.16
CA LEU A 189 10.00 -9.51 -35.75
C LEU A 189 10.61 -10.48 -34.71
N MET A 190 10.93 -10.01 -33.51
CA MET A 190 11.23 -10.92 -32.38
C MET A 190 10.94 -10.32 -30.99
N CYS A 191 9.91 -9.47 -30.90
CA CYS A 191 9.35 -9.02 -29.62
C CYS A 191 7.96 -9.60 -29.40
N HIS A 192 7.79 -10.92 -29.44
CA HIS A 192 6.61 -11.63 -28.92
C HIS A 192 6.95 -13.10 -28.61
N PHE A 193 7.88 -13.36 -27.68
CA PHE A 193 8.06 -14.72 -27.15
C PHE A 193 8.66 -14.80 -25.75
N ILE A 194 8.55 -13.74 -24.92
CA ILE A 194 8.95 -13.81 -23.50
C ILE A 194 7.94 -12.98 -22.70
N ASP A 195 6.71 -13.45 -22.57
CA ASP A 195 5.74 -12.87 -21.62
C ASP A 195 4.63 -13.86 -21.20
N ARG A 196 4.90 -15.18 -21.20
CA ARG A 196 3.88 -16.20 -20.89
C ARG A 196 4.33 -17.30 -19.93
N SER A 197 5.16 -17.00 -18.94
CA SER A 197 5.50 -17.97 -17.89
C SER A 197 5.76 -17.33 -16.53
N ARG A 198 4.80 -16.51 -16.05
CA ARG A 198 4.79 -16.06 -14.65
C ARG A 198 3.39 -15.82 -14.08
N ILE A 199 2.50 -16.82 -14.20
CA ILE A 199 1.27 -16.90 -13.38
C ILE A 199 0.98 -18.39 -13.12
N SER A 200 1.37 -18.90 -11.95
CA SER A 200 0.67 -19.96 -11.19
C SER A 200 1.52 -20.35 -9.97
N SER A 201 1.17 -19.81 -8.80
CA SER A 201 1.47 -20.40 -7.50
C SER A 201 0.30 -20.02 -6.61
N ASP A 202 -0.75 -20.84 -6.72
CA ASP A 202 -1.67 -21.29 -5.68
C ASP A 202 -2.26 -22.62 -6.16
#